data_AF-A0A1I0X7F1-F1
#
_entry.id   AF-A0A1I0X7F1-F1
#
_cell.length_a   1.000
_cell.length_b   1.000
_cell.length_c   1.000
_cell.angle_alpha   90.00
_cell.angle_beta   90.00
_cell.angle_gamma   90.00
#
_symmetry.space_group_name_H-M   'P 1'
#
loop_
_entity.id
_entity.type
_entity.pdbx_description
1 polymer ?
#
loop_
_entity_poly.entity_id
_entity_poly.type
_entity_poly.pdbx_seq_one_letter_code
_entity_poly.pdbx_strand_id
1 'polypeptide(L)'
;MKKTLFLFLILLSIFGNAQNAADIAQTFGSLPGFNNSVNAIVVQLDGKILMGGIYTSYNQATENRIIRLNADGTKDTSFITGTGFNNSVNSIAVQPDGKIMVGGDFTTYNGGTE
;
A
#
# COMPACT_ATOMS: atom_id res chain seq x y z
N MET A 1 58.30 12.73 -10.79
CA MET A 1 57.48 13.19 -9.63
C MET A 1 56.46 14.17 -10.21
N LYS A 2 55.13 14.03 -10.15
CA LYS A 2 54.20 13.45 -9.18
C LYS A 2 53.06 12.71 -9.89
N LYS A 3 52.78 11.49 -9.43
CA LYS A 3 51.54 10.73 -9.59
C LYS A 3 50.62 11.10 -8.42
N THR A 4 49.40 11.56 -8.67
CA THR A 4 48.28 11.69 -7.70
C THR A 4 47.04 11.92 -8.57
N LEU A 5 46.05 11.04 -8.82
CA LEU A 5 45.25 10.09 -8.02
C LEU A 5 44.48 10.73 -6.85
N PHE A 6 43.29 11.27 -7.13
CA PHE A 6 42.01 11.25 -6.37
C PHE A 6 41.10 12.37 -6.95
N LEU A 7 40.00 12.09 -7.65
CA LEU A 7 38.66 11.85 -7.08
C LEU A 7 37.81 11.12 -8.16
N PHE A 8 37.70 9.80 -8.15
CA PHE A 8 36.51 9.01 -7.76
C PHE A 8 35.16 9.76 -7.72
N LEU A 9 34.15 9.17 -8.38
CA LEU A 9 32.70 9.31 -8.17
C LEU A 9 31.85 10.32 -8.99
N ILE A 10 31.92 10.33 -10.33
CA ILE A 10 30.74 10.73 -11.16
C ILE A 10 30.54 9.73 -12.31
N LEU A 11 30.58 8.44 -11.99
CA LEU A 11 30.14 7.39 -12.89
C LEU A 11 29.17 6.47 -12.14
N LEU A 12 28.08 7.00 -11.57
CA LEU A 12 26.96 6.19 -11.09
C LEU A 12 25.67 6.99 -10.81
N SER A 13 25.14 7.73 -11.78
CA SER A 13 23.72 8.16 -11.72
C SER A 13 22.99 8.09 -13.05
N ILE A 14 23.63 7.57 -14.11
CA ILE A 14 22.95 7.26 -15.38
C ILE A 14 22.44 5.82 -15.35
N PHE A 15 21.59 5.51 -14.39
CA PHE A 15 20.60 4.45 -14.54
C PHE A 15 19.31 5.00 -13.95
N GLY A 16 18.64 5.84 -14.75
CA GLY A 16 17.19 5.83 -14.74
C GLY A 16 16.77 4.43 -15.15
N ASN A 17 16.73 3.51 -14.19
CA ASN A 17 16.11 2.22 -14.41
C ASN A 17 14.61 2.50 -14.52
N ALA A 18 14.14 2.67 -15.76
CA ALA A 18 12.84 2.11 -16.08
C ALA A 18 12.90 0.64 -15.63
N GLN A 19 11.95 0.24 -14.79
CA GLN A 19 11.89 -1.07 -14.13
C GLN A 19 12.35 -2.18 -15.08
N ASN A 20 13.35 -2.96 -14.64
CA ASN A 20 13.72 -4.18 -15.34
C ASN A 20 12.54 -5.16 -15.27
N ALA A 21 12.34 -6.00 -16.28
CA ALA A 21 11.28 -7.03 -16.23
C ALA A 21 11.49 -8.02 -15.05
N ALA A 22 12.70 -8.07 -14.50
CA ALA A 22 13.03 -8.78 -13.26
C ALA A 22 12.66 -8.03 -11.96
N ASP A 23 12.43 -6.70 -12.04
CA ASP A 23 11.97 -5.88 -10.90
C ASP A 23 10.45 -6.03 -10.67
N ILE A 24 9.73 -6.56 -11.66
CA ILE A 24 8.35 -7.03 -11.47
C ILE A 24 8.46 -8.40 -10.81
N ALA A 25 8.07 -8.49 -9.54
CA ALA A 25 7.96 -9.77 -8.86
C ALA A 25 7.07 -10.70 -9.70
N GLN A 26 7.65 -11.74 -10.30
CA GLN A 26 6.93 -12.66 -11.19
C GLN A 26 5.97 -13.60 -10.43
N THR A 27 6.01 -13.53 -9.10
CA THR A 27 5.12 -14.24 -8.19
C THR A 27 4.42 -13.21 -7.32
N PHE A 28 3.15 -12.93 -7.63
CA PHE A 28 2.26 -12.14 -6.77
C PHE A 28 1.78 -12.98 -5.58
N GLY A 29 2.70 -13.42 -4.72
CA GLY A 29 2.42 -14.26 -3.55
C GLY A 29 1.79 -15.64 -3.86
N SER A 30 1.62 -16.48 -2.83
CA SER A 30 0.89 -17.75 -2.90
C SER A 30 -0.42 -17.72 -2.10
N LEU A 31 -0.72 -16.58 -1.46
CA LEU A 31 -1.87 -16.42 -0.59
C LEU A 31 -3.10 -15.99 -1.42
N PRO A 32 -4.32 -16.37 -1.00
CA PRO A 32 -5.55 -16.11 -1.76
C PRO A 32 -5.93 -14.63 -1.96
N GLY A 33 -5.09 -13.68 -1.53
CA GLY A 33 -5.20 -12.26 -1.88
C GLY A 33 -6.55 -11.67 -1.46
N PHE A 34 -7.03 -10.70 -2.24
CA PHE A 34 -8.35 -10.12 -2.06
C PHE A 34 -9.42 -10.94 -2.78
N ASN A 35 -10.58 -11.09 -2.15
CA ASN A 35 -11.72 -11.81 -2.75
C ASN A 35 -12.56 -10.97 -3.73
N ASN A 36 -12.27 -9.68 -3.87
CA ASN A 36 -12.97 -8.77 -4.77
C ASN A 36 -12.05 -7.59 -5.11
N SER A 37 -12.56 -6.65 -5.89
CA SER A 37 -11.86 -5.48 -6.40
C SER A 37 -11.27 -4.62 -5.29
N VAL A 38 -10.02 -4.22 -5.49
CA VAL A 38 -9.36 -3.11 -4.81
C VAL A 38 -9.50 -1.90 -5.71
N ASN A 39 -10.15 -0.84 -5.23
CA ASN A 39 -10.44 0.37 -6.01
C ASN A 39 -9.43 1.49 -5.75
N ALA A 40 -8.79 1.50 -4.57
CA ALA A 40 -7.84 2.52 -4.16
C ALA A 40 -6.61 1.90 -3.49
N ILE A 41 -5.43 2.43 -3.83
CA ILE A 41 -4.13 2.03 -3.24
C ILE A 41 -3.32 3.30 -2.97
N VAL A 42 -2.76 3.43 -1.77
CA VAL A 42 -1.86 4.53 -1.39
C VAL A 42 -0.68 3.98 -0.60
N VAL A 43 0.54 4.32 -1.00
CA VAL A 43 1.76 4.04 -0.24
C VAL A 43 2.02 5.20 0.72
N GLN A 44 2.17 4.90 2.01
CA GLN A 44 2.51 5.87 3.05
C GLN A 44 4.02 6.15 3.07
N LEU A 45 4.45 7.24 3.72
CA LEU A 45 5.87 7.63 3.81
C LEU A 45 6.77 6.59 4.49
N ASP A 46 6.20 5.73 5.34
CA ASP A 46 6.91 4.64 6.02
C ASP A 46 6.95 3.34 5.20
N GLY A 47 6.48 3.37 3.96
CA GLY A 47 6.44 2.21 3.05
C GLY A 47 5.24 1.28 3.27
N LYS A 48 4.37 1.54 4.25
CA LYS A 48 3.11 0.79 4.39
C LYS A 48 2.14 1.13 3.27
N ILE A 49 1.22 0.22 3.00
CA ILE A 49 0.30 0.30 1.86
C ILE A 49 -1.13 0.28 2.39
N LEU A 50 -1.86 1.36 2.18
CA LEU A 50 -3.31 1.41 2.40
C LEU A 50 -4.03 0.94 1.14
N MET A 51 -4.99 0.06 1.32
CA MET A 51 -5.86 -0.39 0.24
C MET A 51 -7.32 -0.28 0.66
N GLY A 52 -8.16 0.08 -0.30
CA GLY A 52 -9.61 0.13 -0.16
C GLY A 52 -10.32 -0.39 -1.40
N GLY A 53 -11.54 -0.90 -1.24
CA GLY A 53 -12.29 -1.48 -2.36
C GLY A 53 -13.62 -2.07 -1.96
N ILE A 54 -14.03 -3.14 -2.66
CA ILE A 54 -15.29 -3.88 -2.45
C ILE A 54 -15.01 -5.30 -1.90
N TYR A 55 -13.78 -5.58 -1.46
CA TYR A 55 -13.40 -6.84 -0.83
C TYR A 55 -13.91 -6.95 0.61
N THR A 56 -14.30 -8.15 1.01
CA THR A 56 -14.66 -8.50 2.39
C THR A 56 -13.63 -9.41 3.06
N SER A 57 -12.62 -9.87 2.32
CA SER A 57 -11.54 -10.67 2.88
C SER A 57 -10.21 -10.45 2.19
N TYR A 58 -9.14 -10.55 2.98
CA TYR A 58 -7.76 -10.66 2.52
C TYR A 58 -7.14 -11.94 3.12
N ASN A 59 -6.56 -12.79 2.28
CA ASN A 59 -5.96 -14.06 2.70
C ASN A 59 -6.91 -14.95 3.53
N GLN A 60 -8.19 -15.00 3.14
CA GLN A 60 -9.27 -15.72 3.83
C GLN A 60 -9.65 -15.19 5.23
N ALA A 61 -9.03 -14.11 5.70
CA ALA A 61 -9.46 -13.40 6.90
C ALA A 61 -10.44 -12.27 6.55
N THR A 62 -11.46 -12.06 7.38
CA THR A 62 -12.42 -10.96 7.22
C THR A 62 -11.71 -9.62 7.28
N GLU A 63 -11.79 -8.84 6.20
CA GLU A 63 -11.26 -7.50 6.08
C GLU A 63 -12.23 -6.67 5.26
N ASN A 64 -12.98 -5.81 5.93
CA ASN A 64 -14.07 -5.09 5.29
C ASN A 64 -13.58 -3.79 4.68
N ARG A 65 -13.33 -3.83 3.37
CA ARG A 65 -13.23 -2.66 2.47
C ARG A 65 -12.04 -1.72 2.70
N ILE A 66 -11.29 -1.86 3.79
CA ILE A 66 -10.04 -1.16 4.06
C ILE A 66 -9.04 -2.07 4.77
N ILE A 67 -7.77 -2.00 4.40
CA ILE A 67 -6.65 -2.70 5.06
C ILE A 67 -5.38 -1.86 4.95
N ARG A 68 -4.48 -2.00 5.92
CA ARG A 68 -3.09 -1.57 5.78
C ARG A 68 -2.17 -2.79 5.75
N LEU A 69 -1.28 -2.83 4.76
CA LEU A 69 -0.20 -3.81 4.67
C LEU A 69 1.14 -3.16 5.02
N ASN A 70 2.06 -3.97 5.53
CA ASN A 70 3.48 -3.62 5.59
C ASN A 70 4.07 -3.62 4.18
N ALA A 71 5.29 -3.09 4.03
CA ALA A 71 5.99 -3.02 2.74
C ALA A 71 6.23 -4.40 2.09
N ASP A 72 6.21 -5.47 2.88
CA ASP A 72 6.35 -6.86 2.42
C ASP A 72 5.00 -7.53 2.06
N GLY A 73 3.89 -6.80 2.13
CA GLY A 73 2.55 -7.32 1.84
C GLY A 73 1.89 -8.09 3.00
N THR A 74 2.56 -8.23 4.15
CA THR A 74 1.92 -8.78 5.35
C THR A 74 0.93 -7.77 5.94
N LYS A 75 -0.13 -8.25 6.61
CA LYS A 75 -1.10 -7.36 7.26
C LYS A 75 -0.43 -6.59 8.40
N ASP A 76 -0.63 -5.27 8.44
CA ASP A 76 -0.26 -4.46 9.60
C ASP A 76 -1.34 -4.60 10.69
N THR A 77 -1.04 -5.37 11.73
CA THR A 77 -1.96 -5.65 12.85
C THR A 77 -2.14 -4.46 13.80
N SER A 78 -1.32 -3.41 13.70
CA SER A 78 -1.48 -2.18 14.48
C SER A 78 -2.56 -1.25 13.92
N PHE A 79 -2.97 -1.45 12.66
CA PHE A 79 -4.03 -0.67 12.01
C PHE A 79 -5.41 -1.27 12.33
N ILE A 80 -6.01 -0.81 13.42
CA ILE A 80 -7.28 -1.34 13.91
C ILE A 80 -8.46 -0.63 13.22
N THR A 81 -9.24 -1.40 12.45
CA THR A 81 -10.39 -0.92 11.65
C THR A 81 -11.75 -1.33 12.23
N GLY A 82 -11.76 -2.16 13.27
CA GLY A 82 -12.99 -2.69 13.87
C GLY A 82 -13.81 -3.50 12.89
N THR A 83 -15.09 -3.17 12.71
CA THR A 83 -15.93 -3.82 11.69
C THR A 83 -15.70 -3.29 10.27
N GLY A 84 -14.88 -2.26 10.09
CA GLY A 84 -14.56 -1.63 8.80
C GLY A 84 -15.73 -0.80 8.24
N PHE A 85 -15.74 -0.61 6.92
CA PHE A 85 -16.81 0.11 6.22
C PHE A 85 -17.92 -0.85 5.79
N ASN A 86 -19.18 -0.38 5.79
CA ASN A 86 -20.31 -1.18 5.33
C ASN A 86 -20.49 -1.23 3.80
N ASN A 87 -19.78 -0.38 3.05
CA ASN A 87 -19.85 -0.36 1.59
C ASN A 87 -18.48 -0.02 0.96
N SER A 88 -18.45 0.10 -0.37
CA SER A 88 -17.27 0.40 -1.17
C SER A 88 -16.45 1.58 -0.63
N VAL A 89 -15.13 1.36 -0.56
CA VAL A 89 -14.14 2.44 -0.49
C VAL A 89 -13.59 2.65 -1.88
N ASN A 90 -13.85 3.82 -2.47
CA ASN A 90 -13.49 4.14 -3.85
C ASN A 90 -12.26 5.05 -3.93
N SER A 91 -11.93 5.76 -2.86
CA SER A 91 -10.77 6.65 -2.82
C SER A 91 -10.15 6.72 -1.42
N ILE A 92 -8.82 6.90 -1.38
CA ILE A 92 -8.05 7.11 -0.16
C ILE A 92 -7.07 8.25 -0.43
N ALA A 93 -6.92 9.17 0.52
CA ALA A 93 -5.86 10.17 0.53
C ALA A 93 -5.18 10.21 1.90
N VAL A 94 -3.86 10.34 1.92
CA VAL A 94 -3.08 10.49 3.15
C VAL A 94 -2.62 11.94 3.26
N GLN A 95 -3.00 12.60 4.36
CA GLN A 95 -2.63 13.98 4.64
C GLN A 95 -1.18 14.06 5.16
N PRO A 96 -0.51 15.22 5.06
CA PRO A 96 0.85 15.40 5.56
C PRO A 96 1.02 15.13 7.06
N ASP A 97 -0.04 15.26 7.85
CA ASP A 97 -0.06 14.95 9.28
C ASP A 97 -0.30 13.46 9.60
N GLY A 98 -0.39 12.61 8.57
CA GLY A 98 -0.60 11.18 8.69
C GLY A 98 -2.08 10.77 8.79
N LYS A 99 -3.03 11.72 8.78
CA LYS A 99 -4.46 11.37 8.74
C LYS A 99 -4.85 10.77 7.40
N ILE A 100 -5.84 9.89 7.43
CA ILE A 100 -6.34 9.17 6.26
C ILE A 100 -7.75 9.69 5.98
N MET A 101 -7.96 10.22 4.77
CA MET A 101 -9.29 10.53 4.24
C MET A 101 -9.74 9.37 3.38
N VAL A 102 -11.00 8.95 3.55
CA VAL A 102 -11.59 7.82 2.84
C VAL A 102 -12.89 8.28 2.21
N GLY A 103 -13.08 7.98 0.92
CA GLY A 103 -14.31 8.30 0.18
C GLY A 103 -14.89 7.07 -0.51
N GLY A 104 -16.21 7.01 -0.63
CA GLY A 104 -16.92 5.86 -1.19
C GLY A 104 -18.43 5.94 -0.98
N ASP A 105 -19.11 4.81 -1.15
CA ASP A 105 -20.58 4.71 -1.06
C ASP A 105 -21.04 4.21 0.33
N PHE A 106 -20.15 4.25 1.32
CA PHE A 106 -20.43 3.80 2.69
C PHE A 106 -21.25 4.83 3.46
N THR A 107 -21.97 4.34 4.46
CA THR A 107 -22.76 5.16 5.40
C THR A 107 -22.39 4.89 6.85
N THR A 108 -21.55 3.88 7.09
CA THR A 108 -21.05 3.57 8.42
C THR A 108 -19.58 3.15 8.38
N TYR A 109 -18.86 3.49 9.43
CA TYR A 109 -17.53 2.98 9.74
C TYR A 109 -17.50 2.46 11.18
N ASN A 110 -16.98 1.25 11.38
CA ASN A 110 -16.90 0.60 12.68
C ASN A 110 -18.24 0.57 13.45
N GLY A 111 -19.36 0.43 12.72
CA GLY A 111 -20.71 0.44 13.28
C GLY A 111 -21.25 1.81 13.72
N GLY A 112 -20.45 2.88 13.65
CA GLY A 112 -20.92 4.26 13.79
C GLY A 112 -21.59 4.75 12.51
N THR A 113 -22.67 5.53 12.62
CA THR A 113 -23.30 6.17 11.46
C THR A 113 -22.51 7.44 11.13
N GLU A 114 -22.04 7.55 9.88
CA GLU A 114 -21.22 8.66 9.39
C GLU A 114 -21.99 9.49 8.34
#